data_AF-A0A353BYB9-F1
#
_entry.id   AF-A0A353BYB9-F1
#
_cell.length_a   1.000
_cell.length_b   1.000
_cell.length_c   1.000
_cell.angle_alpha   90.00
_cell.angle_beta   90.00
_cell.angle_gamma   90.00
#
_symmetry.space_group_name_H-M   'P 1'
#
loop_
_entity.id
_entity.type
_entity.pdbx_description
1 polymer ?
#
loop_
_entity_poly.entity_id
_entity_poly.type
_entity_poly.pdbx_seq_one_letter_code
_entity_poly.pdbx_strand_id
1 'polypeptide(L)' 'MFIKVCFDSGRGYYVQQGDELVCQNCGNRFQIDRVEKIKNGCNPVPITADLKKDDGKYLTISKSLMVKAKGLFGNWKKY' A
#
# COMPACT_ATOMS: atom_id res chain seq x y z
N MET A 1 4.39 -15.76 0.18
CA MET A 1 5.05 -14.88 -0.82
C MET A 1 5.40 -13.55 -0.15
N PHE A 2 6.66 -13.15 -0.14
CA PHE A 2 7.11 -11.90 0.51
C PHE A 2 6.79 -10.67 -0.36
N ILE A 3 6.41 -9.55 0.27
CA ILE A 3 6.05 -8.30 -0.44
C ILE A 3 7.14 -7.82 -1.40
N LYS A 4 8.41 -8.10 -1.08
CA LYS A 4 9.57 -7.79 -1.92
C LYS A 4 9.47 -8.37 -3.33
N VAL A 5 9.00 -9.61 -3.48
CA VAL A 5 8.86 -10.26 -4.80
C VAL A 5 7.79 -9.57 -5.65
N CYS A 6 6.66 -9.22 -5.03
CA CYS A 6 5.59 -8.51 -5.75
C CYS A 6 6.01 -7.10 -6.12
N PHE A 7 6.73 -6.44 -5.23
CA PHE A 7 7.26 -5.11 -5.47
C PHE A 7 8.31 -5.08 -6.59
N ASP A 8 9.29 -5.98 -6.56
CA ASP A 8 10.36 -6.07 -7.56
C ASP A 8 9.83 -6.45 -8.97
N SER A 9 8.58 -6.93 -9.07
CA SER A 9 7.93 -7.31 -10.34
C SER A 9 7.25 -6.15 -11.09
N GLY A 10 7.00 -5.03 -10.39
CA GLY A 10 6.29 -3.86 -10.95
C GLY A 10 4.78 -4.01 -10.95
N ARG A 11 4.30 -5.22 -10.64
CA ARG A 11 2.88 -5.58 -10.53
C ARG A 11 2.41 -5.69 -9.08
N GLY A 12 3.21 -5.22 -8.13
CA GLY A 12 2.91 -5.21 -6.69
C GLY A 12 1.86 -4.17 -6.26
N TYR A 13 0.92 -3.83 -7.14
CA TYR A 13 -0.21 -2.94 -6.85
C TYR A 13 -1.51 -3.73 -6.75
N TYR A 14 -2.55 -3.07 -6.24
CA TYR A 14 -3.84 -3.67 -5.95
C TYR A 14 -4.94 -3.06 -6.83
N VAL A 15 -5.86 -3.90 -7.31
CA VAL A 15 -7.08 -3.48 -8.02
C VAL A 15 -8.28 -3.92 -7.19
N GLN A 16 -9.25 -3.02 -7.02
CA GLN A 16 -10.48 -3.31 -6.30
C GLN A 16 -11.42 -4.19 -7.15
N GLN A 17 -11.98 -5.22 -6.52
CA GLN A 17 -13.03 -6.09 -7.06
C GLN A 17 -14.11 -6.25 -5.99
N GLY A 18 -15.20 -5.49 -6.11
CA GLY A 18 -16.23 -5.42 -5.06
C GLY A 18 -15.63 -4.92 -3.74
N ASP A 19 -15.76 -5.74 -2.70
CA ASP A 19 -15.27 -5.43 -1.35
C ASP A 19 -13.81 -5.87 -1.11
N GLU A 20 -13.15 -6.43 -2.13
CA GLU A 20 -11.77 -6.91 -2.02
C GLU A 20 -10.76 -6.09 -2.84
N LEU A 21 -9.52 -6.04 -2.37
CA LEU A 21 -8.34 -5.59 -3.10
C LEU A 21 -7.52 -6.80 -3.56
N VAL A 22 -7.24 -6.88 -4.87
CA VAL A 22 -6.54 -8.01 -5.50
C VAL A 22 -5.16 -7.60 -6.00
N CYS A 23 -4.11 -8.27 -5.51
CA CYS A 23 -2.73 -8.04 -5.95
C CYS A 23 -2.55 -8.47 -7.41
N GLN A 24 -2.02 -7.59 -8.25
CA GLN A 24 -1.82 -7.87 -9.68
C GLN A 24 -0.57 -8.71 -9.99
N ASN A 25 0.26 -9.02 -8.98
CA ASN A 25 1.39 -9.92 -9.14
C ASN A 25 1.11 -11.34 -8.63
N CYS A 26 0.58 -11.49 -7.41
CA CYS A 26 0.42 -12.79 -6.76
C CYS A 26 -1.04 -13.23 -6.54
N GLY A 27 -2.02 -12.40 -6.91
CA GLY A 27 -3.43 -12.73 -6.77
C GLY A 27 -3.98 -12.71 -5.33
N ASN A 28 -3.17 -12.33 -4.33
CA ASN A 28 -3.65 -12.19 -2.95
C ASN A 28 -4.84 -11.22 -2.87
N ARG A 29 -5.82 -11.58 -2.04
CA ARG A 29 -7.08 -10.85 -1.84
C ARG A 29 -7.18 -10.36 -0.40
N PHE A 30 -7.68 -9.13 -0.24
CA PHE A 30 -7.86 -8.48 1.05
C PHE A 30 -9.21 -7.79 1.10
N GLN A 31 -10.00 -8.02 2.14
CA GLN A 31 -11.20 -7.22 2.36
C GLN A 31 -10.81 -5.77 2.66
N ILE A 32 -11.50 -4.81 2.04
CA ILE A 32 -11.23 -3.38 2.18
C ILE A 32 -11.36 -2.93 3.64
N ASP A 33 -12.30 -3.52 4.37
CA ASP A 33 -12.53 -3.22 5.79
C ASP A 33 -11.36 -3.60 6.71
N ARG A 34 -10.39 -4.38 6.22
CA ARG A 34 -9.16 -4.78 6.94
C ARG A 34 -7.94 -3.94 6.56
N VAL A 35 -8.05 -3.12 5.52
CA VAL A 35 -6.99 -2.18 5.12
C VAL A 35 -6.71 -1.26 6.31
N GLU A 36 -5.43 -1.02 6.57
CA GLU A 36 -4.93 -0.26 7.73
C GLU A 36 -5.14 -0.89 9.13
N LYS A 37 -5.85 -2.03 9.26
CA LYS A 37 -6.16 -2.66 10.56
C LYS A 37 -5.26 -3.84 10.94
N ILE A 38 -4.80 -4.61 9.95
CA ILE A 38 -3.99 -5.82 10.20
C ILE A 38 -2.54 -5.55 9.80
N LYS A 39 -1.57 -6.06 10.56
CA LYS A 39 -0.14 -6.04 10.19
C LYS A 39 0.32 -7.47 9.92
N ASN A 40 1.23 -7.65 8.96
CA ASN A 40 1.87 -8.90 8.47
C ASN A 40 1.42 -9.36 7.07
N GLY A 41 2.31 -10.10 6.38
CA GLY A 41 2.09 -10.65 5.05
C GLY A 41 2.29 -9.65 3.90
N CYS A 42 1.39 -9.68 2.93
CA CYS A 42 1.42 -8.82 1.74
C CYS A 42 0.67 -7.48 1.96
N ASN A 43 0.32 -7.13 3.20
CA ASN A 43 -0.45 -5.93 3.50
C ASN A 43 0.39 -4.66 3.28
N PRO A 44 -0.08 -3.66 2.52
CA PRO A 44 0.61 -2.37 2.38
C PRO A 44 0.92 -1.70 3.72
N VAL A 45 1.95 -0.87 3.74
CA VAL A 45 2.24 -0.01 4.90
C VAL A 45 1.07 0.94 5.09
N PRO A 46 0.41 0.96 6.27
CA PRO A 46 -0.78 1.75 6.48
C PRO A 46 -0.48 3.25 6.57
N ILE A 47 -1.38 4.08 6.04
CA ILE A 47 -1.39 5.54 6.24
C ILE A 47 -2.58 5.85 7.15
N THR A 48 -2.34 5.79 8.46
CA THR A 48 -3.38 5.96 9.48
C THR A 48 -3.99 7.37 9.46
N ALA A 49 -5.15 7.55 10.11
CA ALA A 49 -5.91 8.80 10.09
C ALA A 49 -5.13 10.02 10.61
N ASP A 50 -4.14 9.84 11.49
CA ASP A 50 -3.24 10.88 11.97
C ASP A 50 -2.19 11.31 10.91
N LEU A 51 -1.96 10.49 9.90
CA LEU A 51 -0.97 10.70 8.85
C LEU A 51 -1.54 11.31 7.57
N LYS A 52 -2.87 11.39 7.45
CA LYS A 52 -3.59 11.92 6.28
C LYS A 52 -4.69 12.89 6.69
N LYS A 53 -5.02 13.81 5.79
CA LYS A 53 -6.26 14.58 5.84
C LYS A 53 -7.11 14.17 4.65
N ASP A 54 -8.34 13.78 4.92
CA ASP A 54 -9.32 13.41 3.91
C ASP A 54 -10.50 14.39 4.02
N ASP A 55 -10.76 15.14 2.95
CA ASP A 55 -11.91 16.03 2.84
C ASP A 55 -13.04 15.47 1.94
N GLY A 56 -12.94 14.19 1.59
CA GLY A 56 -13.87 13.48 0.69
C GLY A 56 -13.60 13.72 -0.80
N LYS A 57 -12.74 14.69 -1.15
CA LYS A 57 -12.32 14.98 -2.53
C LYS A 57 -10.81 14.82 -2.73
N TYR A 58 -10.03 15.16 -1.70
CA TYR A 58 -8.59 15.14 -1.70
C TYR A 58 -8.06 14.41 -0.47
N LEU A 59 -7.12 13.50 -0.74
CA LEU A 59 -6.29 12.87 0.28
C LEU A 59 -4.96 13.61 0.37
N THR A 60 -4.77 14.38 1.45
CA THR A 60 -3.54 15.16 1.66
C THR A 60 -2.63 14.45 2.66
N ILE A 61 -1.36 14.30 2.28
CA ILE A 61 -0.33 13.65 3.09
C ILE A 61 0.87 14.59 3.21
N SER A 62 1.49 14.68 4.38
CA SER A 62 2.59 15.63 4.58
C SER A 62 3.86 15.20 3.83
N LYS A 63 4.57 16.18 3.25
CA LYS A 63 5.86 15.92 2.60
C LYS A 63 6.90 15.35 3.58
N SER A 64 6.87 15.78 4.84
CA SER A 64 7.77 15.28 5.88
C SER A 64 7.56 13.78 6.14
N LEU A 65 6.32 13.29 6.06
CA LEU A 65 6.04 11.85 6.13
C LEU A 65 6.72 11.10 4.98
N MET A 66 6.63 11.62 3.76
CA MET A 66 7.26 10.99 2.58
C MET A 66 8.79 10.93 2.71
N VAL A 67 9.40 11.97 3.28
CA VAL A 67 10.85 11.98 3.57
C VAL A 67 11.22 10.90 4.59
N LYS A 68 10.46 10.76 5.68
CA LYS A 68 10.67 9.70 6.68
C LYS A 68 10.45 8.30 6.08
N ALA A 69 9.47 8.17 5.19
CA ALA A 69 9.13 6.93 4.51
C ALA A 69 10.11 6.53 3.40
N LYS A 70 11.10 7.37 3.06
CA LYS A 70 12.06 7.11 1.95
C LYS A 70 12.71 5.73 2.03
N GLY A 71 12.99 5.23 3.24
CA GLY A 71 13.57 3.90 3.45
C GLY A 71 12.70 2.75 2.92
N LEU A 72 11.37 2.92 2.92
CA LEU A 72 10.43 1.94 2.36
C LEU A 72 10.60 1.76 0.85
N PHE A 73 11.10 2.80 0.18
CA PHE A 73 11.28 2.86 -1.27
C PHE A 73 12.73 2.62 -1.71
N GLY A 74 13.66 2.37 -0.78
CA GLY A 74 15.09 2.23 -1.09
C GLY A 74 15.41 1.08 -2.06
N ASN A 75 14.55 0.07 -2.14
CA ASN A 75 14.68 -1.06 -3.07
C ASN A 75 13.81 -0.92 -4.33
N TRP A 76 13.18 0.25 -4.57
CA TRP A 76 12.30 0.43 -5.72
C TRP A 76 13.10 0.38 -7.01
N LYS A 77 13.03 -0.76 -7.71
CA LYS A 77 13.56 -0.86 -9.07
C LYS A 77 12.73 0.03 -9.99
N LYS A 78 13.39 1.01 -10.62
CA LYS A 78 12.87 1.63 -11.84
C LYS A 78 13.04 0.60 -12.95
N TYR A 79 11.93 0.17 -13.54
CA TYR A 79 11.94 -0.55 -14.83
C TYR A 79 12.51 0.37 -15.90
#